data_AF-A0A7X8LTE6-F1
#
_entry.id   AF-A0A7X8LTE6-F1
#
_cell.length_a   1.000
_cell.length_b   1.000
_cell.length_c   1.000
_cell.angle_alpha   90.00
_cell.angle_beta   90.00
_cell.angle_gamma   90.00
#
_symmetry.space_group_name_H-M   'P 1'
#
loop_
_entity.id
_entity.type
_entity.pdbx_description
1 polymer ?
#
loop_
_entity_poly.entity_id
_entity_poly.type
_entity_poly.pdbx_seq_one_letter_code
_entity_poly.pdbx_strand_id
1 'polypeptide(L)'
;SNIGLKVSPRKGRYYYLGVSNLGNRDDTTSRPNYVEKNTLDARIGWENNAYDFYAGLLHGGGGFGFKIKPFYDTAFWDRFSFLTEAYDFTRRRTINGRYFDKPNYNVGAEFRIHRIFSVGMRASDIAGTCNTQYTANLTFEDKDLAYLFGLITMGTMTSRGGSGD
;
A
#
# COMPACT_ATOMS: atom_id res chain seq x y z
N SER A 1 -7.65 2.50 3.30
CA SER A 1 -6.84 1.40 3.87
C SER A 1 -6.30 0.52 2.77
N ASN A 2 -5.22 -0.22 3.02
CA ASN A 2 -4.60 -1.12 2.04
C ASN A 2 -4.51 -2.54 2.61
N ILE A 3 -4.74 -3.55 1.79
CA ILE A 3 -4.61 -4.96 2.16
C ILE A 3 -3.71 -5.64 1.13
N GLY A 4 -2.74 -6.42 1.58
CA GLY A 4 -1.86 -7.15 0.69
C GLY A 4 -1.30 -8.43 1.29
N LEU A 5 -0.79 -9.27 0.40
CA LEU A 5 -0.08 -10.50 0.66
C LEU A 5 1.35 -10.35 0.15
N LYS A 6 2.31 -10.67 1.01
CA LYS A 6 3.75 -10.68 0.72
C LYS A 6 4.29 -12.09 0.83
N VAL A 7 4.83 -12.61 -0.26
CA VAL A 7 5.43 -13.94 -0.35
C VAL A 7 6.94 -13.79 -0.53
N SER A 8 7.74 -14.32 0.40
CA SER A 8 9.19 -14.20 0.40
C SER A 8 9.86 -15.55 0.09
N PRO A 9 10.01 -15.93 -1.20
CA PRO A 9 10.51 -17.25 -1.59
C PRO A 9 11.95 -17.51 -1.15
N ARG A 10 12.73 -16.45 -0.94
CA ARG A 10 14.10 -16.51 -0.40
C ARG A 10 14.41 -15.24 0.36
N LYS A 11 15.39 -15.31 1.27
CA LYS A 11 15.83 -14.16 2.06
C LYS A 11 16.19 -12.97 1.15
N GLY A 12 15.58 -11.82 1.44
CA GLY A 12 15.83 -10.56 0.76
C GLY A 12 15.16 -10.38 -0.60
N ARG A 13 14.24 -11.27 -1.00
CA ARG A 13 13.35 -11.04 -2.15
C ARG A 13 11.93 -11.41 -1.82
N TYR A 14 10.97 -10.63 -2.30
CA TYR A 14 9.55 -10.90 -2.12
C TYR A 14 8.73 -10.56 -3.36
N TYR A 15 7.57 -11.20 -3.44
CA TYR A 15 6.46 -10.82 -4.31
C TYR A 15 5.35 -10.26 -3.43
N TYR A 16 4.72 -9.18 -3.87
CA TYR A 16 3.59 -8.58 -3.16
C TYR A 16 2.43 -8.40 -4.11
N LEU A 17 1.25 -8.82 -3.66
CA LEU A 17 -0.02 -8.62 -4.33
C LEU A 17 -0.97 -7.97 -3.34
N GLY A 18 -1.60 -6.87 -3.72
CA GLY A 18 -2.50 -6.17 -2.81
C GLY A 18 -3.54 -5.34 -3.52
N VAL A 19 -4.48 -4.85 -2.74
CA VAL A 19 -5.47 -3.86 -3.14
C VAL A 19 -5.27 -2.65 -2.25
N SER A 20 -5.06 -1.51 -2.90
CA SER A 20 -4.92 -0.21 -2.25
C SER A 20 -6.22 0.58 -2.35
N ASN A 21 -6.41 1.54 -1.45
CA ASN A 21 -7.59 2.41 -1.36
C ASN A 21 -8.92 1.71 -0.99
N LEU A 22 -8.85 0.55 -0.31
CA LEU A 22 -10.02 -0.11 0.28
C LEU A 22 -10.63 0.80 1.36
N GLY A 23 -11.87 1.22 1.14
CA GLY A 23 -12.69 1.91 2.14
C GLY A 23 -12.56 3.43 2.19
N ASN A 24 -12.02 4.10 1.16
CA ASN A 24 -12.12 5.57 1.07
C ASN A 24 -13.53 5.99 0.61
N ARG A 25 -14.54 5.67 1.43
CA ARG A 25 -15.89 6.26 1.38
C ARG A 25 -15.95 7.22 2.55
N ASP A 26 -15.54 8.46 2.35
CA ASP A 26 -16.00 9.53 3.23
C ASP A 26 -16.72 10.57 2.39
N ASP A 27 -18.02 10.44 2.53
CA ASP A 27 -19.08 11.40 2.34
C ASP A 27 -18.65 12.74 2.98
N THR A 28 -18.05 13.64 2.21
CA THR A 28 -17.94 15.05 2.60
C THR A 28 -18.02 15.90 1.35
N THR A 29 -19.20 16.49 1.17
CA THR A 29 -19.48 17.58 0.27
C THR A 29 -18.38 18.65 0.42
N SER A 30 -17.69 18.94 -0.69
CA SER A 30 -16.64 19.97 -0.85
C SER A 30 -15.17 19.54 -0.66
N ARG A 31 -14.67 18.60 -1.48
CA ARG A 31 -13.23 18.49 -1.85
C ARG A 31 -13.07 18.02 -3.31
N PRO A 32 -11.99 18.42 -4.02
CA PRO A 32 -11.85 18.16 -5.45
C PRO A 32 -11.73 16.65 -5.75
N ASN A 33 -12.37 16.26 -6.85
CA ASN A 33 -12.76 14.89 -7.25
C ASN A 33 -11.58 13.97 -7.67
N TYR A 34 -10.54 13.86 -6.84
CA TYR A 34 -9.32 13.09 -7.10
C TYR A 34 -9.12 11.94 -6.10
N VAL A 35 -10.21 11.30 -5.67
CA VAL A 35 -10.10 10.11 -4.82
C VAL A 35 -9.78 8.90 -5.70
N GLU A 36 -8.57 8.34 -5.54
CA GLU A 36 -8.15 7.13 -6.26
C GLU A 36 -9.11 5.97 -5.94
N LYS A 37 -9.62 5.31 -6.98
CA LYS A 37 -10.45 4.10 -6.88
C LYS A 37 -9.65 2.96 -6.22
N ASN A 38 -10.32 1.86 -5.87
CA ASN A 38 -9.64 0.62 -5.50
C ASN A 38 -8.63 0.25 -6.60
N THR A 39 -7.35 0.20 -6.27
CA THR A 39 -6.26 -0.09 -7.20
C THR A 39 -5.63 -1.43 -6.87
N LEU A 40 -5.20 -2.16 -7.91
CA LEU A 40 -4.43 -3.38 -7.74
C LEU A 40 -2.94 -3.03 -7.69
N ASP A 41 -2.24 -3.61 -6.73
CA ASP A 41 -0.79 -3.56 -6.61
C ASP A 41 -0.20 -4.94 -6.86
N ALA A 42 0.80 -5.01 -7.73
CA ALA A 42 1.57 -6.22 -7.99
C ALA A 42 3.04 -5.86 -8.16
N ARG A 43 3.88 -6.20 -7.20
CA ARG A 43 5.29 -5.76 -7.17
C ARG A 43 6.24 -6.88 -6.79
N ILE A 44 7.46 -6.75 -7.30
CA ILE A 44 8.62 -7.55 -6.91
C ILE A 44 9.52 -6.64 -6.08
N GLY A 45 10.00 -7.13 -4.94
CA GLY A 45 10.84 -6.36 -4.04
C GLY A 45 12.09 -7.08 -3.60
N TRP A 46 13.08 -6.27 -3.21
CA TRP A 46 14.35 -6.64 -2.65
C TRP A 46 14.51 -5.87 -1.34
N GLU A 47 14.55 -6.60 -0.23
CA GLU A 47 14.61 -6.00 1.10
C GLU A 47 15.80 -6.51 1.90
N ASN A 48 16.29 -5.64 2.78
CA ASN A 48 17.18 -5.97 3.87
C ASN A 48 16.66 -5.29 5.16
N ASN A 49 17.46 -5.29 6.23
CA ASN A 49 17.02 -4.73 7.51
C ASN A 49 16.84 -3.21 7.47
N ALA A 50 17.53 -2.50 6.58
CA ALA A 50 17.59 -1.05 6.51
C ALA A 50 16.85 -0.45 5.30
N TYR A 51 16.72 -1.19 4.21
CA TYR A 51 16.22 -0.71 2.92
C TYR A 51 15.34 -1.77 2.24
N ASP A 52 14.32 -1.32 1.53
CA ASP A 52 13.42 -2.13 0.72
C ASP A 52 13.15 -1.41 -0.60
N PHE A 53 13.60 -1.99 -1.68
CA PHE A 53 13.37 -1.50 -3.03
C PHE A 53 12.38 -2.41 -3.74
N TYR A 54 11.40 -1.84 -4.43
CA TYR A 54 10.42 -2.62 -5.16
C TYR A 54 10.00 -1.95 -6.47
N ALA A 55 9.58 -2.76 -7.43
CA ALA A 55 9.09 -2.29 -8.72
C ALA A 55 7.96 -3.19 -9.23
N GLY A 56 7.08 -2.62 -10.06
CA GLY A 56 5.96 -3.33 -10.66
C GLY A 56 4.77 -2.41 -10.89
N LEU A 57 3.57 -2.95 -10.67
CA LEU A 57 2.32 -2.20 -10.68
C LEU A 57 2.09 -1.62 -9.28
N LEU A 58 2.13 -0.28 -9.21
CA LEU A 58 1.87 0.54 -8.03
C LEU A 58 0.66 1.43 -8.33
N HIS A 59 -0.37 1.34 -7.50
CA HIS A 59 -1.62 2.09 -7.62
C HIS A 59 -2.25 1.95 -9.01
N GLY A 60 -2.16 0.75 -9.61
CA GLY A 60 -2.65 0.47 -10.96
C GLY A 60 -1.80 1.00 -12.12
N GLY A 61 -0.64 1.64 -11.84
CA GLY A 61 0.31 2.13 -12.84
C GLY A 61 1.69 1.48 -12.71
N GLY A 62 2.46 1.42 -13.79
CA GLY A 62 3.85 0.95 -13.72
C GLY A 62 4.73 1.93 -12.93
N GLY A 63 5.53 1.41 -12.00
CA GLY A 63 6.36 2.23 -11.13
C GLY A 63 7.39 1.46 -10.31
N PHE A 64 8.14 2.23 -9.51
CA PHE A 64 9.06 1.71 -8.51
C PHE A 64 8.96 2.52 -7.22
N GLY A 65 9.40 1.93 -6.12
CA GLY A 65 9.42 2.56 -4.83
C GLY A 65 10.59 2.09 -3.98
N PHE A 66 10.86 2.89 -2.97
CA PHE A 66 11.96 2.70 -2.06
C PHE A 66 11.50 3.03 -0.65
N LYS A 67 11.81 2.14 0.29
CA LYS A 67 11.50 2.28 1.70
C LYS A 67 12.81 2.18 2.48
N ILE A 68 13.00 3.10 3.42
CA ILE A 68 14.19 3.14 4.29
C ILE A 68 13.78 3.10 5.75
N LYS A 69 14.54 2.37 6.56
CA LYS A 69 14.42 2.31 8.02
C LYS A 69 15.66 2.97 8.60
N PRO A 70 15.62 4.30 8.85
CA PRO A 70 16.81 5.03 9.30
C PRO A 70 17.35 4.54 10.64
N PHE A 71 16.50 3.94 11.48
CA PHE A 71 16.84 3.49 12.83
C PHE A 71 16.70 1.98 12.98
N TYR A 72 17.25 1.20 12.04
CA TYR A 72 17.14 -0.26 12.06
C TYR A 72 17.83 -0.92 13.27
N ASP A 73 18.79 -0.24 13.90
CA ASP A 73 19.55 -0.74 15.06
C ASP A 73 18.89 -0.44 16.42
N THR A 74 17.85 0.40 16.46
CA THR A 74 17.21 0.83 17.71
C THR A 74 15.85 0.15 17.87
N ALA A 75 15.68 -0.66 18.93
CA ALA A 75 14.53 -1.57 19.10
C ALA A 75 13.12 -0.94 19.07
N PHE A 76 12.99 0.35 19.35
CA PHE A 76 11.71 1.07 19.24
C PHE A 76 11.53 1.73 17.87
N TRP A 77 12.62 2.21 17.28
CA TRP A 77 12.61 3.01 16.06
C TRP A 77 12.78 2.18 14.77
N ASP A 78 13.11 0.89 14.88
CA ASP A 78 13.15 -0.08 13.76
C ASP A 78 11.78 -0.28 13.09
N ARG A 79 10.71 0.16 13.76
CA ARG A 79 9.32 0.17 13.28
C ARG A 79 9.03 1.34 12.36
N PHE A 80 9.86 2.38 12.41
CA PHE A 80 9.68 3.58 11.62
C PHE A 80 10.36 3.43 10.26
N SER A 81 9.64 3.79 9.20
CA SER A 81 10.17 3.76 7.84
C SER A 81 9.70 4.96 7.03
N PHE A 82 10.57 5.47 6.17
CA PHE A 82 10.21 6.42 5.13
C PHE A 82 9.99 5.69 3.82
N LEU A 83 9.05 6.18 3.03
CA LEU A 83 8.64 5.64 1.75
C LEU A 83 8.78 6.71 0.68
N THR A 84 9.27 6.35 -0.49
CA THR A 84 9.12 7.15 -1.70
C THR A 84 8.73 6.27 -2.87
N GLU A 85 7.81 6.72 -3.71
CA GLU A 85 7.34 5.97 -4.88
C GLU A 85 7.29 6.91 -6.08
N ALA A 86 7.66 6.39 -7.24
CA ALA A 86 7.49 7.02 -8.53
C ALA A 86 6.75 6.06 -9.46
N TYR A 87 5.60 6.47 -9.98
CA TYR A 87 4.72 5.60 -10.78
C TYR A 87 3.92 6.39 -11.82
N ASP A 88 3.28 5.65 -12.74
CA ASP A 88 2.46 6.22 -13.83
C ASP A 88 3.30 7.12 -14.76
N PHE A 89 4.46 6.62 -15.21
CA PHE A 89 5.36 7.34 -16.13
C PHE A 89 4.75 7.57 -17.53
N THR A 90 3.74 6.79 -17.89
CA THR A 90 3.02 6.90 -19.17
C THR A 90 1.78 7.78 -19.06
N ARG A 91 1.60 8.50 -17.94
CA ARG A 91 0.43 9.34 -17.68
C ARG A 91 0.27 10.37 -18.81
N ARG A 92 -0.80 10.20 -19.60
CA ARG A 92 -1.29 11.20 -20.57
C ARG A 92 -2.78 11.32 -20.38
N ARG A 93 -3.20 12.03 -19.34
CA ARG A 93 -4.63 12.21 -19.03
C ARG A 93 -4.93 13.62 -18.60
N THR A 94 -6.01 14.15 -19.15
CA THR A 94 -6.60 15.41 -18.69
C THR A 94 -7.61 15.08 -17.62
N ILE A 95 -7.40 15.56 -16.40
CA ILE A 95 -8.38 15.45 -15.31
C ILE A 95 -8.74 16.87 -14.88
N ASN A 96 -10.04 17.20 -14.88
CA ASN A 96 -10.57 18.53 -14.55
C ASN A 96 -9.84 19.69 -15.27
N GLY A 97 -9.61 19.56 -16.58
CA GLY A 97 -9.00 20.60 -17.41
C GLY A 97 -7.48 20.76 -17.24
N ARG A 98 -6.84 19.99 -16.34
CA ARG A 98 -5.39 20.00 -16.16
C ARG A 98 -4.78 18.78 -16.86
N TYR A 99 -3.85 19.03 -17.79
CA TYR A 99 -3.08 17.98 -18.45
C TYR A 99 -2.01 17.47 -17.49
N PHE A 100 -2.04 16.17 -17.21
CA PHE A 100 -1.01 15.51 -16.42
C PHE A 100 -0.13 14.68 -17.36
N ASP A 101 1.09 15.14 -17.57
CA ASP A 101 2.16 14.53 -18.37
C ASP A 101 3.36 14.08 -17.53
N LYS A 102 3.37 14.40 -16.24
CA LYS A 102 4.46 14.07 -15.31
C LYS A 102 4.14 12.80 -14.51
N PRO A 103 5.16 11.99 -14.20
CA PRO A 103 5.01 10.86 -13.28
C PRO A 103 4.58 11.33 -11.89
N ASN A 104 3.86 10.45 -11.20
CA ASN A 104 3.45 10.70 -9.82
C ASN A 104 4.59 10.40 -8.88
N TYR A 105 4.82 11.32 -7.94
CA TYR A 105 5.77 11.14 -6.85
C TYR A 105 5.03 11.14 -5.52
N ASN A 106 5.17 10.03 -4.79
CA ASN A 106 4.67 9.90 -3.44
C ASN A 106 5.83 9.88 -2.46
N VAL A 107 5.65 10.53 -1.32
CA VAL A 107 6.56 10.41 -0.16
C VAL A 107 5.71 10.14 1.07
N GLY A 108 6.17 9.28 1.96
CA GLY A 108 5.43 8.95 3.16
C GLY A 108 6.32 8.49 4.30
N ALA A 109 5.69 8.36 5.45
CA ALA A 109 6.27 7.74 6.63
C ALA A 109 5.29 6.70 7.16
N GLU A 110 5.81 5.58 7.63
CA GLU A 110 5.05 4.45 8.13
C GLU A 110 5.65 3.98 9.45
N PHE A 111 4.77 3.72 10.42
CA PHE A 111 5.08 3.13 11.70
C PHE A 111 4.41 1.75 11.82
N ARG A 112 5.24 0.73 11.98
CA ARG A 112 4.81 -0.65 12.12
C ARG A 112 4.39 -0.95 13.56
N ILE A 113 3.09 -1.13 13.78
CA ILE A 113 2.54 -1.48 15.09
C ILE A 113 2.69 -2.98 15.34
N HIS A 114 2.37 -3.79 14.31
CA HIS A 114 2.46 -5.23 14.34
C HIS A 114 3.06 -5.78 13.04
N ARG A 115 3.40 -7.07 13.00
CA ARG A 115 3.93 -7.69 11.76
C ARG A 115 2.96 -7.57 10.58
N ILE A 116 1.66 -7.72 10.87
CA ILE A 116 0.59 -7.66 9.88
C ILE A 116 0.05 -6.24 9.70
N PHE A 117 0.25 -5.34 10.67
CA PHE A 117 -0.42 -4.04 10.69
C PHE A 117 0.56 -2.87 10.83
N SER A 118 0.45 -1.91 9.91
CA SER A 118 1.16 -0.64 9.99
C SER A 118 0.24 0.54 9.70
N VAL A 119 0.61 1.69 10.26
CA VAL A 119 -0.08 2.96 10.03
C VAL A 119 0.93 3.97 9.51
N GLY A 120 0.47 4.96 8.78
CA GLY A 120 1.38 5.94 8.19
C GLY A 120 0.65 7.13 7.62
N MET A 121 1.45 8.00 7.04
CA MET A 121 1.00 9.14 6.26
C MET A 121 1.72 9.13 4.93
N ARG A 122 1.02 9.51 3.86
CA ARG A 122 1.56 9.63 2.51
C ARG A 122 1.11 10.95 1.92
N ALA A 123 2.06 11.72 1.41
CA ALA A 123 1.81 12.82 0.51
C ALA A 123 1.88 12.27 -0.93
N SER A 124 0.76 12.31 -1.62
CA SER A 124 0.61 11.85 -3.00
C SER A 124 0.69 13.01 -3.99
N ASP A 125 1.24 12.75 -5.18
CA ASP A 125 1.38 13.75 -6.26
C ASP A 125 2.05 15.05 -5.80
N ILE A 126 3.22 14.94 -5.15
CA ILE A 126 3.94 16.10 -4.59
C ILE A 126 4.34 17.11 -5.67
N ALA A 127 4.55 16.64 -6.91
CA ALA A 127 4.91 17.50 -8.03
C ALA A 127 3.72 18.30 -8.60
N GLY A 128 2.47 17.91 -8.31
CA GLY A 128 1.27 18.48 -8.93
C GLY A 128 0.28 19.10 -7.95
N THR A 129 -0.19 18.31 -6.99
CA THR A 129 -1.34 18.65 -6.13
C THR A 129 -1.00 18.56 -4.63
N CYS A 130 -0.02 17.74 -4.25
CA CYS A 130 0.43 17.50 -2.88
C CYS A 130 -0.74 17.20 -1.92
N ASN A 131 -1.31 16.00 -2.04
CA ASN A 131 -2.41 15.56 -1.17
C ASN A 131 -1.90 14.65 -0.05
N THR A 132 -2.08 15.06 1.20
CA THR A 132 -1.67 14.26 2.37
C THR A 132 -2.82 13.40 2.87
N GLN A 133 -2.56 12.10 3.01
CA GLN A 133 -3.53 11.11 3.48
C GLN A 133 -2.93 10.22 4.57
N TYR A 134 -3.76 9.80 5.52
CA TYR A 134 -3.41 8.77 6.48
C TYR A 134 -3.69 7.38 5.90
N THR A 135 -2.76 6.45 6.10
CA THR A 135 -2.82 5.10 5.53
C THR A 135 -2.72 4.06 6.63
N ALA A 136 -3.64 3.11 6.63
CA ALA A 136 -3.55 1.88 7.40
C ALA A 136 -3.30 0.72 6.43
N ASN A 137 -2.22 -0.04 6.66
CA ASN A 137 -1.83 -1.17 5.82
C ASN A 137 -1.93 -2.48 6.60
N LEU A 138 -2.57 -3.46 6.00
CA LEU A 138 -2.58 -4.85 6.44
C LEU A 138 -1.77 -5.68 5.45
N THR A 139 -0.64 -6.24 5.86
CA THR A 139 0.22 -7.09 5.02
C THR A 139 0.39 -8.45 5.65
N PHE A 140 -0.15 -9.49 5.03
CA PHE A 140 0.05 -10.87 5.45
C PHE A 140 1.35 -11.40 4.83
N GLU A 141 2.23 -12.02 5.61
CA GLU A 141 3.41 -12.71 5.08
C GLU A 141 3.13 -14.21 4.88
N ASP A 142 3.90 -14.90 4.04
CA ASP A 142 3.78 -16.34 3.75
C ASP A 142 3.62 -17.21 5.01
N LYS A 143 4.34 -16.86 6.09
CA LYS A 143 4.26 -17.55 7.39
C LYS A 143 2.91 -17.40 8.09
N ASP A 144 2.14 -16.39 7.71
CA ASP A 144 0.83 -16.04 8.27
C ASP A 144 -0.32 -16.40 7.30
N LEU A 145 -0.05 -17.07 6.17
CA LEU A 145 -1.09 -17.54 5.24
C LEU A 145 -2.12 -18.44 5.94
N ALA A 146 -1.71 -19.26 6.90
CA ALA A 146 -2.61 -20.09 7.69
C ALA A 146 -3.64 -19.25 8.47
N TYR A 147 -3.24 -18.08 8.99
CA TYR A 147 -4.14 -17.16 9.68
C TYR A 147 -5.09 -16.47 8.70
N LEU A 148 -4.61 -16.10 7.50
CA LEU A 148 -5.44 -15.52 6.44
C LEU A 148 -6.50 -16.53 5.97
N PHE A 149 -6.09 -17.76 5.65
CA PHE A 149 -7.02 -18.83 5.29
C PHE A 149 -7.97 -19.17 6.44
N GLY A 150 -7.49 -19.16 7.70
CA GLY A 150 -8.34 -19.33 8.88
C GLY A 150 -9.42 -18.26 8.99
N LEU A 151 -9.07 -16.98 8.83
CA LEU A 151 -10.01 -15.86 8.83
C LEU A 151 -11.00 -15.92 7.66
N ILE A 152 -10.53 -16.24 6.45
CA ILE A 152 -11.40 -16.40 5.27
C ILE A 152 -12.35 -17.58 5.46
N THR A 153 -11.87 -18.70 5.99
CA THR A 153 -12.67 -19.91 6.24
C THR A 153 -13.70 -19.64 7.34
N MET A 154 -13.32 -18.98 8.44
CA MET A 154 -14.27 -18.58 9.48
C MET A 154 -15.30 -17.56 8.96
N GLY A 155 -14.85 -16.55 8.22
CA GLY A 155 -15.74 -15.54 7.61
C GLY A 155 -16.75 -16.17 6.65
N THR A 156 -16.30 -17.09 5.79
CA THR A 156 -17.17 -17.81 4.84
C THR A 156 -18.08 -18.83 5.52
N MET A 157 -17.67 -19.44 6.63
CA MET A 157 -18.54 -20.28 7.46
C MET A 157 -19.61 -19.46 8.18
N THR A 158 -19.25 -18.28 8.71
CA THR A 158 -20.22 -17.37 9.34
C THR A 158 -21.18 -16.72 8.33
N SER A 159 -20.72 -16.44 7.10
CA SER A 159 -21.59 -15.92 6.04
C SER A 159 -22.49 -16.98 5.41
N ARG A 160 -22.20 -18.27 5.61
CA ARG A 160 -23.00 -19.40 5.11
C ARG A 160 -23.95 -19.97 6.17
N GLY A 161 -23.92 -19.47 7.41
CA GLY A 161 -24.85 -19.81 8.48
C GLY A 161 -26.08 -18.88 8.59
N GLY A 162 -26.25 -17.93 7.66
CA GLY A 162 -27.31 -16.93 7.65
C GLY A 162 -28.37 -17.13 6.56
N SER A 163 -28.61 -18.36 6.12
CA SER A 163 -29.78 -18.72 5.31
C SER A 163 -30.47 -19.90 5.98
N GLY A 164 -31.20 -19.62 7.05
CA GLY A 164 -32.33 -20.44 7.44
C GLY A 164 -33.51 -20.07 6.54
N ASP A 165 -34.00 -21.05 5.81
CA ASP A 165 -35.38 -21.55 5.84
C ASP A 165 -35.46 -22.85 5.03
#